data_AF-Q30R74-F1
#
_entry.id   AF-Q30R74-F1
#
_cell.length_a   1.000
_cell.length_b   1.000
_cell.length_c   1.000
_cell.angle_alpha   90.00
_cell.angle_beta   90.00
_cell.angle_gamma   90.00
#
_symmetry.space_group_name_H-M   'P 1'
#
loop_
_entity.id
_entity.type
_entity.pdbx_description
1 polymer ?
#
loop_
_entity_poly.entity_id
_entity_poly.type
_entity_poly.pdbx_seq_one_letter_code
_entity_poly.pdbx_strand_id
1 'polypeptide(L)'
;MKNIKTTLAILSCSIMLSSNILADATLPPPIQDVVKMEKLAGPAGPFTTKENFPKDYFLMPKNLPYLVGMTLYDNSSAKLNLSKEQIEAILKIKDELMAKAAKKALVIKNLELEMMKEVSFKLNSKKATELYPAVDEIAKLRAELTKIHLDCIEKVKAVLTPEQFEEMLDYGVINMF
;
A
#
# COMPACT_ATOMS: atom_id res chain seq x y z
N MET A 1 -29.57 -69.15 29.22
CA MET A 1 -29.55 -67.85 29.95
C MET A 1 -28.40 -67.04 29.39
N LYS A 2 -28.56 -65.70 29.33
CA LYS A 2 -28.03 -64.82 28.29
C LYS A 2 -26.51 -64.52 28.38
N ASN A 3 -25.96 -64.28 27.20
CA ASN A 3 -24.56 -64.07 26.83
C ASN A 3 -23.90 -62.82 27.44
N ILE A 4 -22.61 -62.96 27.74
CA ILE A 4 -21.63 -61.92 28.01
C ILE A 4 -21.44 -61.09 26.74
N LYS A 5 -21.59 -59.75 26.83
CA LYS A 5 -21.30 -58.82 25.72
C LYS A 5 -20.11 -57.94 26.08
N THR A 6 -19.18 -57.94 25.15
CA THR A 6 -17.90 -57.26 25.09
C THR A 6 -18.04 -55.73 24.96
N THR A 7 -17.06 -55.03 25.53
CA THR A 7 -16.73 -53.61 25.50
C THR A 7 -16.83 -52.91 24.13
N LEU A 8 -17.27 -51.64 24.11
CA LEU A 8 -16.52 -50.51 23.51
C LEU A 8 -17.17 -49.17 23.87
N ALA A 9 -16.43 -48.31 24.57
CA ALA A 9 -16.77 -46.90 24.75
C ALA A 9 -16.36 -46.13 23.50
N ILE A 10 -17.31 -45.48 22.83
CA ILE A 10 -17.03 -44.58 21.70
C ILE A 10 -17.33 -43.16 22.18
N LEU A 11 -16.25 -42.48 22.57
CA LEU A 11 -16.22 -41.04 22.78
C LEU A 11 -16.08 -40.37 21.40
N SER A 12 -17.19 -40.05 20.76
CA SER A 12 -17.18 -39.27 19.52
C SER A 12 -17.10 -37.78 19.86
N CYS A 13 -15.87 -37.26 19.93
CA CYS A 13 -15.58 -35.83 19.79
C CYS A 13 -16.16 -35.34 18.45
N SER A 14 -17.19 -34.52 18.51
CA SER A 14 -17.60 -33.70 17.37
C SER A 14 -16.51 -32.66 17.12
N ILE A 15 -15.61 -32.96 16.18
CA ILE A 15 -14.70 -31.97 15.61
C ILE A 15 -15.59 -30.96 14.88
N MET A 16 -15.86 -29.82 15.52
CA MET A 16 -16.34 -28.63 14.84
C MET A 16 -15.23 -28.21 13.86
N LEU A 17 -15.34 -28.64 12.60
CA LEU A 17 -14.60 -28.05 11.50
C LEU A 17 -15.12 -26.62 11.33
N SER A 18 -14.55 -25.70 12.10
CA SER A 18 -14.57 -24.28 11.77
C SER A 18 -13.83 -24.14 10.44
N SER A 19 -14.57 -24.10 9.34
CA SER A 19 -14.06 -23.52 8.11
C SER A 19 -13.71 -22.08 8.44
N ASN A 20 -12.43 -21.83 8.76
CA ASN A 20 -11.86 -20.51 8.64
C ASN A 20 -12.03 -20.16 7.16
N ILE A 21 -13.12 -19.48 6.83
CA ILE A 21 -13.22 -18.72 5.60
C ILE A 21 -12.06 -17.74 5.76
N LEU A 22 -10.92 -18.06 5.14
CA LEU A 22 -9.90 -17.06 4.88
C LEU A 22 -10.65 -15.98 4.13
N ALA A 23 -10.88 -14.83 4.78
CA ALA A 23 -11.49 -13.71 4.11
C ALA A 23 -10.63 -13.45 2.86
N ASP A 24 -11.29 -13.39 1.71
CA ASP A 24 -10.65 -13.02 0.45
C ASP A 24 -10.56 -11.48 0.41
N ALA A 25 -9.64 -10.95 -0.40
CA ALA A 25 -9.64 -9.51 -0.66
C ALA A 25 -10.90 -9.09 -1.43
N THR A 26 -11.36 -7.84 -1.25
CA THR A 26 -12.50 -7.28 -2.01
C THR A 26 -12.28 -7.38 -3.51
N LEU A 27 -11.05 -7.12 -3.95
CA LEU A 27 -10.60 -7.27 -5.34
C LEU A 27 -9.29 -8.07 -5.37
N PRO A 28 -9.02 -8.79 -6.47
CA PRO A 28 -7.74 -9.45 -6.65
C PRO A 28 -6.58 -8.43 -6.67
N PRO A 29 -5.35 -8.87 -6.36
CA PRO A 29 -4.18 -8.00 -6.40
C PRO A 29 -4.03 -7.26 -7.75
N PRO A 30 -3.69 -5.97 -7.76
CA PRO A 30 -3.66 -5.15 -8.98
C PRO A 30 -2.35 -5.33 -9.77
N ILE A 31 -2.06 -6.57 -10.21
CA ILE A 31 -0.78 -6.95 -10.85
C ILE A 31 -0.46 -6.07 -12.07
N GLN A 32 -1.46 -5.76 -12.90
CA GLN A 32 -1.25 -4.93 -14.11
C GLN A 32 -0.81 -3.51 -13.76
N ASP A 33 -1.37 -2.92 -12.70
CA ASP A 33 -0.98 -1.58 -12.26
C ASP A 33 0.43 -1.58 -11.68
N VAL A 34 0.80 -2.62 -10.93
CA VAL A 34 2.17 -2.78 -10.40
C VAL A 34 3.17 -2.84 -11.56
N VAL A 35 2.95 -3.70 -12.55
CA VAL A 35 3.83 -3.82 -13.72
C VAL A 35 3.91 -2.50 -14.50
N LYS A 36 2.78 -1.79 -14.66
CA LYS A 36 2.76 -0.47 -15.31
C LYS A 36 3.59 0.56 -14.54
N MET A 37 3.50 0.56 -13.21
CA MET A 37 4.26 1.48 -12.35
C MET A 37 5.75 1.15 -12.34
N GLU A 38 6.13 -0.13 -12.30
CA GLU A 38 7.54 -0.56 -12.41
C GLU A 38 8.14 -0.14 -13.74
N LYS A 39 7.41 -0.35 -14.84
CA LYS A 39 7.85 0.09 -16.18
C LYS A 39 7.99 1.61 -16.25
N LEU A 40 7.08 2.36 -15.64
CA LEU A 40 7.14 3.83 -15.60
C LEU A 40 8.32 4.32 -14.75
N ALA A 41 8.59 3.67 -13.62
CA ALA A 41 9.70 4.01 -12.74
C ALA A 41 11.05 3.86 -13.46
N GLY A 42 11.17 2.84 -14.32
CA GLY A 42 12.44 2.50 -14.95
C GLY A 42 13.46 1.96 -13.94
N PRO A 43 14.74 1.82 -14.34
CA PRO A 43 15.76 1.25 -13.46
C PRO A 43 15.94 2.09 -12.20
N ALA A 44 16.21 1.41 -11.09
CA ALA A 44 16.54 2.06 -9.84
C ALA A 44 17.98 2.60 -9.86
N GLY A 45 18.31 3.53 -8.95
CA GLY A 45 19.67 4.06 -8.83
C GLY A 45 20.67 2.99 -8.37
N PRO A 46 21.96 3.11 -8.69
CA PRO A 46 22.96 2.07 -8.39
C PRO A 46 23.25 1.88 -6.89
N PHE A 47 22.75 2.77 -6.04
CA PHE A 47 22.92 2.73 -4.59
C PHE A 47 21.66 2.26 -3.84
N THR A 48 20.58 1.88 -4.54
CA THR A 48 19.38 1.35 -3.89
C THR A 48 19.31 -0.17 -4.00
N THR A 49 18.89 -0.83 -2.92
CA THR A 49 18.70 -2.29 -2.87
C THR A 49 17.30 -2.71 -3.33
N LYS A 50 16.30 -1.85 -3.08
CA LYS A 50 14.91 -2.03 -3.49
C LYS A 50 14.22 -0.68 -3.57
N GLU A 51 13.38 -0.51 -4.57
CA GLU A 51 12.55 0.69 -4.76
C GLU A 51 11.08 0.28 -4.81
N ASN A 52 10.23 0.94 -4.01
CA ASN A 52 8.78 0.85 -4.07
C ASN A 52 8.22 2.13 -4.70
N PHE A 53 8.21 2.21 -6.03
CA PHE A 53 7.66 3.35 -6.74
C PHE A 53 6.12 3.34 -6.74
N PRO A 54 5.43 4.49 -6.55
CA PRO A 54 5.95 5.82 -6.20
C PRO A 54 6.11 6.05 -4.69
N LYS A 55 5.77 5.07 -3.83
CA LYS A 55 5.66 5.19 -2.37
C LYS A 55 6.94 5.72 -1.70
N ASP A 56 8.11 5.28 -2.13
CA ASP A 56 9.38 5.69 -1.50
C ASP A 56 9.71 7.20 -1.69
N TYR A 57 9.01 7.89 -2.60
CA TYR A 57 9.22 9.30 -2.90
C TYR A 57 8.29 10.25 -2.14
N PHE A 58 7.44 9.73 -1.25
CA PHE A 58 6.63 10.59 -0.38
C PHE A 58 7.53 11.16 0.72
N LEU A 59 7.19 12.35 1.25
CA LEU A 59 7.91 12.91 2.40
C LEU A 59 7.74 12.02 3.65
N MET A 60 6.58 11.40 3.80
CA MET A 60 6.21 10.54 4.93
C MET A 60 5.70 9.16 4.46
N PRO A 61 6.57 8.31 3.89
CA PRO A 61 6.12 7.12 3.16
C PRO A 61 5.70 5.95 4.06
N LYS A 62 6.08 5.96 5.35
CA LYS A 62 5.94 4.84 6.28
C LYS A 62 4.86 5.02 7.35
N ASN A 63 4.49 6.26 7.67
CA ASN A 63 3.64 6.59 8.82
C ASN A 63 2.23 7.05 8.42
N LEU A 64 1.87 6.92 7.14
CA LEU A 64 0.54 7.22 6.63
C LEU A 64 -0.10 5.95 6.06
N PRO A 65 -1.41 5.74 6.27
CA PRO A 65 -2.09 4.54 5.82
C PRO A 65 -2.46 4.62 4.33
N TYR A 66 -2.23 3.54 3.59
CA TYR A 66 -2.60 3.44 2.18
C TYR A 66 -4.02 2.88 2.04
N LEU A 67 -5.02 3.71 2.33
CA LEU A 67 -6.42 3.27 2.48
C LEU A 67 -6.96 2.51 1.27
N VAL A 68 -6.66 2.92 0.03
CA VAL A 68 -7.06 2.18 -1.18
C VAL A 68 -6.59 0.71 -1.13
N GLY A 69 -5.36 0.48 -0.68
CA GLY A 69 -4.81 -0.86 -0.51
C GLY A 69 -5.56 -1.64 0.57
N MET A 70 -5.77 -0.99 1.71
CA MET A 70 -6.44 -1.57 2.87
C MET A 70 -7.91 -1.90 2.59
N THR A 71 -8.61 -1.11 1.78
CA THR A 71 -10.04 -1.28 1.50
C THR A 71 -10.32 -2.20 0.31
N LEU A 72 -9.40 -2.35 -0.65
CA LEU A 72 -9.67 -3.11 -1.87
C LEU A 72 -8.84 -4.38 -2.02
N TYR A 73 -7.62 -4.41 -1.49
CA TYR A 73 -6.63 -5.42 -1.86
C TYR A 73 -6.01 -6.16 -0.67
N ASP A 74 -6.27 -5.72 0.56
CA ASP A 74 -5.88 -6.45 1.76
C ASP A 74 -6.66 -7.76 1.86
N ASN A 75 -6.04 -8.84 2.36
CA ASN A 75 -6.72 -10.13 2.48
C ASN A 75 -7.96 -10.05 3.39
N SER A 76 -8.01 -9.12 4.35
CA SER A 76 -9.18 -8.94 5.22
C SER A 76 -10.24 -8.00 4.64
N SER A 77 -10.00 -7.38 3.48
CA SER A 77 -10.86 -6.31 2.97
C SER A 77 -12.28 -6.74 2.59
N ALA A 78 -12.54 -8.02 2.26
CA ALA A 78 -13.93 -8.46 2.04
C ALA A 78 -14.83 -8.30 3.27
N LYS A 79 -14.27 -8.23 4.49
CA LYS A 79 -15.05 -7.98 5.71
C LYS A 79 -15.76 -6.62 5.70
N LEU A 80 -15.24 -5.66 4.93
CA LEU A 80 -15.86 -4.35 4.78
C LEU A 80 -17.20 -4.39 4.04
N ASN A 81 -17.50 -5.47 3.31
CA ASN A 81 -18.72 -5.63 2.53
C ASN A 81 -19.06 -4.39 1.69
N LEU A 82 -18.04 -3.82 1.01
CA LEU A 82 -18.19 -2.60 0.24
C LEU A 82 -19.26 -2.77 -0.84
N SER A 83 -20.14 -1.77 -0.97
CA SER A 83 -21.09 -1.73 -2.07
C SER A 83 -20.36 -1.56 -3.41
N LYS A 84 -21.03 -1.91 -4.51
CA LYS A 84 -20.48 -1.69 -5.85
C LYS A 84 -20.14 -0.22 -6.08
N GLU A 85 -21.00 0.68 -5.63
CA GLU A 85 -20.82 2.13 -5.72
C GLU A 85 -19.60 2.61 -4.91
N GLN A 86 -19.37 2.03 -3.72
CA GLN A 86 -18.19 2.34 -2.92
C GLN A 86 -16.90 1.87 -3.61
N ILE A 87 -16.90 0.65 -4.16
CA ILE A 87 -15.77 0.09 -4.91
C ILE A 87 -15.43 0.99 -6.10
N GLU A 88 -16.44 1.37 -6.90
CA GLU A 88 -16.26 2.26 -8.05
C GLU A 88 -15.74 3.65 -7.65
N ALA A 89 -16.24 4.21 -6.54
CA ALA A 89 -15.77 5.49 -6.01
C ALA A 89 -14.29 5.42 -5.59
N ILE A 90 -13.87 4.37 -4.88
CA ILE A 90 -12.48 4.19 -4.45
C ILE A 90 -11.54 3.99 -5.65
N LEU A 91 -11.97 3.21 -6.66
CA LEU A 91 -11.20 3.03 -7.90
C LEU A 91 -11.03 4.36 -8.66
N LYS A 92 -12.06 5.19 -8.73
CA LYS A 92 -11.97 6.52 -9.35
C LYS A 92 -11.00 7.43 -8.60
N ILE A 93 -11.01 7.41 -7.26
CA ILE A 93 -10.06 8.15 -6.42
C ILE A 93 -8.63 7.68 -6.70
N LYS A 94 -8.40 6.37 -6.75
CA LYS A 94 -7.12 5.76 -7.09
C LYS A 94 -6.62 6.23 -8.45
N ASP A 95 -7.43 6.13 -9.50
CA ASP A 95 -7.02 6.50 -10.85
C ASP A 95 -6.65 7.98 -10.98
N GLU A 96 -7.46 8.86 -10.37
CA GLU A 96 -7.24 10.31 -10.37
C GLU A 96 -5.91 10.68 -9.70
N LEU A 97 -5.65 10.11 -8.52
CA LEU A 97 -4.54 10.53 -7.68
C LEU A 97 -3.25 9.77 -7.98
N MET A 98 -3.32 8.50 -8.36
CA MET A 98 -2.15 7.68 -8.68
C MET A 98 -1.41 8.23 -9.90
N ALA A 99 -2.13 8.70 -10.93
CA ALA A 99 -1.50 9.34 -12.09
C ALA A 99 -0.75 10.63 -11.72
N LYS A 100 -1.35 11.48 -10.87
CA LYS A 100 -0.73 12.70 -10.35
C LYS A 100 0.50 12.39 -9.51
N ALA A 101 0.40 11.38 -8.63
CA ALA A 101 1.50 10.95 -7.78
C ALA A 101 2.65 10.36 -8.59
N ALA A 102 2.37 9.45 -9.53
CA ALA A 102 3.39 8.83 -10.37
C ALA A 102 4.16 9.87 -11.20
N LYS A 103 3.48 10.88 -11.76
CA LYS A 103 4.13 11.96 -12.50
C LYS A 103 5.12 12.75 -11.63
N LYS A 104 4.72 13.12 -10.40
CA LYS A 104 5.60 13.86 -9.49
C LYS A 104 6.75 13.00 -8.96
N ALA A 105 6.48 11.76 -8.59
CA ALA A 105 7.51 10.81 -8.14
C ALA A 105 8.57 10.58 -9.21
N LEU A 106 8.17 10.52 -10.50
CA LEU A 106 9.11 10.40 -11.60
C LEU A 106 10.04 11.62 -11.73
N VAL A 107 9.53 12.84 -11.51
CA VAL A 107 10.36 14.05 -11.51
C VAL A 107 11.36 14.00 -10.36
N ILE A 108 10.92 13.64 -9.16
CA ILE A 108 11.82 13.50 -7.99
C ILE A 108 12.90 12.45 -8.26
N LYS A 109 12.51 11.27 -8.75
CA LYS A 109 13.44 10.20 -9.11
C LYS A 109 14.51 10.69 -10.08
N ASN A 110 14.11 11.40 -11.13
CA ASN A 110 15.06 11.90 -12.12
C ASN A 110 16.03 12.93 -11.52
N LEU A 111 15.55 13.84 -10.68
CA LEU A 111 16.41 14.80 -9.95
C LEU A 111 17.39 14.08 -9.01
N GLU A 112 16.94 13.06 -8.29
CA GLU A 112 17.81 12.25 -7.42
C GLU A 112 18.88 11.49 -8.21
N LEU A 113 18.51 10.90 -9.35
CA LEU A 113 19.46 10.20 -10.23
C LEU A 113 20.44 11.16 -10.90
N GLU A 114 20.01 12.35 -11.29
CA GLU A 114 20.88 13.40 -11.83
C GLU A 114 21.88 13.87 -10.77
N MET A 115 21.38 14.26 -9.59
CA MET A 115 22.23 14.67 -8.47
C MET A 115 23.23 13.57 -8.08
N MET A 116 22.79 12.30 -8.04
CA MET A 116 23.67 11.15 -7.79
C MET A 116 24.79 11.05 -8.82
N LYS A 117 24.50 11.22 -10.11
CA LYS A 117 25.53 11.22 -11.16
C LYS A 117 26.55 12.35 -10.98
N GLU A 118 26.09 13.52 -10.53
CA GLU A 118 26.94 14.69 -10.34
C GLU A 118 27.89 14.57 -9.14
N VAL A 119 27.54 13.78 -8.12
CA VAL A 119 28.35 13.65 -6.88
C VAL A 119 29.15 12.35 -6.76
N SER A 120 28.67 11.24 -7.32
CA SER A 120 29.14 9.90 -6.90
C SER A 120 30.22 9.25 -7.77
N PHE A 121 30.36 9.62 -9.04
CA PHE A 121 31.24 8.87 -9.98
C PHE A 121 32.60 9.51 -10.27
N LYS A 122 32.87 10.70 -9.73
CA LYS A 122 34.14 11.42 -9.94
C LYS A 122 34.63 11.99 -8.62
N LEU A 123 35.94 11.91 -8.38
CA LEU A 123 36.58 12.49 -7.20
C LEU A 123 36.44 14.02 -7.14
N ASN A 124 36.50 14.67 -8.32
CA ASN A 124 36.28 16.12 -8.47
C ASN A 124 34.85 16.37 -9.02
N SER A 125 33.85 16.13 -8.18
CA SER A 125 32.43 16.38 -8.45
C SER A 125 32.04 17.86 -8.23
N LYS A 126 30.80 18.22 -8.61
CA LYS A 126 30.24 19.54 -8.28
C LYS A 126 30.29 19.78 -6.77
N LYS A 127 30.44 21.04 -6.36
CA LYS A 127 30.36 21.40 -4.94
C LYS A 127 28.94 21.16 -4.44
N ALA A 128 28.81 20.72 -3.19
CA ALA A 128 27.50 20.47 -2.58
C ALA A 128 26.57 21.69 -2.65
N THR A 129 27.10 22.91 -2.50
CA THR A 129 26.32 24.16 -2.57
C THR A 129 25.63 24.38 -3.92
N GLU A 130 26.17 23.82 -5.00
CA GLU A 130 25.57 23.91 -6.33
C GLU A 130 24.35 22.98 -6.47
N LEU A 131 24.17 22.04 -5.54
CA LEU A 131 23.09 21.04 -5.54
C LEU A 131 21.94 21.39 -4.60
N TYR A 132 22.13 22.36 -3.71
CA TYR A 132 21.09 22.78 -2.76
C TYR A 132 19.77 23.16 -3.44
N PRO A 133 19.75 23.88 -4.59
CA PRO A 133 18.48 24.15 -5.28
C PRO A 133 17.73 22.88 -5.71
N ALA A 134 18.44 21.82 -6.11
CA ALA A 134 17.83 20.54 -6.46
C ALA A 134 17.28 19.82 -5.22
N VAL A 135 17.98 19.90 -4.09
CA VAL A 135 17.51 19.37 -2.80
C VAL A 135 16.23 20.07 -2.36
N ASP A 136 16.17 21.40 -2.48
CA ASP A 136 14.98 22.19 -2.12
C ASP A 136 13.79 21.85 -3.02
N GLU A 137 14.00 21.69 -4.33
CA GLU A 137 12.93 21.29 -5.25
C GLU A 137 12.46 19.84 -4.98
N ILE A 138 13.36 18.91 -4.69
CA ILE A 138 13.00 17.55 -4.25
C ILE A 138 12.13 17.63 -2.99
N ALA A 139 12.54 18.39 -1.97
CA ALA A 139 11.78 18.54 -0.73
C ALA A 139 10.38 19.10 -0.97
N LYS A 140 10.26 20.14 -1.82
CA LYS A 140 8.97 20.71 -2.23
C LYS A 140 8.08 19.68 -2.92
N LEU A 141 8.61 18.94 -3.89
CA LEU A 141 7.85 17.93 -4.64
C LEU A 141 7.42 16.76 -3.74
N ARG A 142 8.28 16.31 -2.81
CA ARG A 142 7.94 15.29 -1.81
C ARG A 142 6.81 15.75 -0.90
N ALA A 143 6.81 17.03 -0.50
CA ALA A 143 5.73 17.62 0.29
C ALA A 143 4.41 17.67 -0.49
N GLU A 144 4.45 18.06 -1.77
CA GLU A 144 3.28 18.04 -2.66
C GLU A 144 2.72 16.62 -2.85
N LEU A 145 3.59 15.61 -2.99
CA LEU A 145 3.18 14.20 -3.04
C LEU A 145 2.48 13.76 -1.76
N THR A 146 3.03 14.11 -0.59
CA THR A 146 2.39 13.78 0.68
C THR A 146 1.02 14.47 0.81
N LYS A 147 0.85 15.70 0.32
CA LYS A 147 -0.48 16.35 0.28
C LYS A 147 -1.48 15.56 -0.58
N ILE A 148 -1.07 15.07 -1.75
CA ILE A 148 -1.91 14.17 -2.57
C ILE A 148 -2.28 12.89 -1.80
N HIS A 149 -1.37 12.36 -0.97
CA HIS A 149 -1.69 11.20 -0.13
C HIS A 149 -2.76 11.51 0.91
N LEU A 150 -2.65 12.67 1.57
CA LEU A 150 -3.62 13.13 2.56
C LEU A 150 -5.00 13.31 1.93
N ASP A 151 -5.07 13.90 0.73
CA ASP A 151 -6.32 14.02 -0.04
C ASP A 151 -6.91 12.63 -0.37
N CYS A 152 -6.07 11.64 -0.70
CA CYS A 152 -6.51 10.27 -0.95
C CYS A 152 -7.12 9.65 0.32
N ILE A 153 -6.47 9.84 1.47
CA ILE A 153 -6.95 9.37 2.77
C ILE A 153 -8.32 9.98 3.07
N GLU A 154 -8.45 11.31 2.97
CA GLU A 154 -9.71 12.01 3.22
C GLU A 154 -10.83 11.52 2.30
N LYS A 155 -10.57 11.45 0.99
CA LYS A 155 -11.54 11.00 -0.01
C LYS A 155 -12.00 9.56 0.23
N VAL A 156 -11.10 8.63 0.58
CA VAL A 156 -11.48 7.24 0.86
C VAL A 156 -12.29 7.15 2.16
N LYS A 157 -11.91 7.90 3.22
CA LYS A 157 -12.70 7.95 4.46
C LYS A 157 -14.13 8.43 4.22
N ALA A 158 -14.33 9.38 3.32
CA ALA A 158 -15.66 9.90 2.97
C ALA A 158 -16.55 8.88 2.22
N VAL A 159 -15.99 7.80 1.67
CA VAL A 159 -16.74 6.74 0.98
C VAL A 159 -17.23 5.66 1.96
N LEU A 160 -16.50 5.43 3.05
CA LEU A 160 -16.79 4.38 4.03
C LEU A 160 -17.86 4.83 5.03
N THR A 161 -18.67 3.89 5.52
CA THR A 161 -19.44 4.13 6.75
C THR A 161 -18.51 4.15 7.96
N PRO A 162 -18.94 4.72 9.10
CA PRO A 162 -18.17 4.64 10.34
C PRO A 162 -17.79 3.19 10.71
N GLU A 163 -18.74 2.26 10.59
CA GLU A 163 -18.53 0.84 10.92
C GLU A 163 -17.50 0.19 9.99
N GLN A 164 -17.53 0.49 8.69
CA GLN A 164 -16.53 0.00 7.74
C GLN A 164 -15.14 0.60 8.03
N PHE A 165 -15.08 1.86 8.45
CA PHE A 165 -13.81 2.48 8.80
C PHE A 165 -13.20 1.83 10.05
N GLU A 166 -13.99 1.57 11.09
CA GLU A 166 -13.53 0.87 12.29
C GLU A 166 -13.11 -0.59 11.97
N GLU A 167 -13.92 -1.34 11.21
CA GLU A 167 -13.56 -2.70 10.76
C GLU A 167 -12.24 -2.70 9.96
N MET A 168 -12.01 -1.67 9.15
CA MET A 168 -10.75 -1.52 8.42
C MET A 168 -9.56 -1.29 9.36
N LEU A 169 -9.73 -0.56 10.46
CA LEU A 169 -8.67 -0.33 11.44
C LEU A 169 -8.29 -1.61 12.18
N ASP A 170 -9.25 -2.49 12.47
CA ASP A 170 -9.02 -3.75 13.20
C ASP A 170 -8.00 -4.67 12.53
N TYR A 171 -7.98 -4.72 11.20
CA TYR A 171 -6.95 -5.46 10.45
C TYR A 171 -5.83 -4.56 9.90
N GLY A 172 -6.06 -3.26 9.83
CA GLY A 172 -5.17 -2.28 9.21
C GLY A 172 -4.10 -1.71 10.13
N VAL A 173 -4.35 -1.70 11.44
CA VAL A 173 -3.44 -1.13 12.43
C VAL A 173 -2.69 -2.26 13.14
N ILE A 174 -1.42 -2.43 12.80
CA ILE A 174 -0.56 -3.49 13.37
C ILE A 174 -0.20 -3.20 14.83
N ASN A 175 -0.09 -1.92 15.21
CA ASN A 175 0.21 -1.47 16.58
C ASN A 175 -0.81 -0.42 17.01
N MET A 176 -1.94 -0.86 17.56
CA MET A 176 -2.81 0.00 18.35
C MET A 176 -2.36 -0.18 19.80
N PHE A 177 -1.69 0.84 20.36
CA PHE A 177 -1.02 0.90 21.69
C PHE A 177 0.43 0.41 21.75
#